data_AF-A0A952FMY3-F1
#
_entry.id   AF-A0A952FMY3-F1
#
_cell.length_a   1.000
_cell.length_b   1.000
_cell.length_c   1.000
_cell.angle_alpha   90.00
_cell.angle_beta   90.00
_cell.angle_gamma   90.00
#
_symmetry.space_group_name_H-M   'P 1'
#
loop_
_entity.id
_entity.type
_entity.pdbx_description
1 polymer ?
#
loop_
_entity_poly.entity_id
_entity_poly.type
_entity_poly.pdbx_seq_one_letter_code
_entity_poly.pdbx_strand_id
1 'polypeptide(L)'
;MLNETTPERSHSFSKSIEAGLLVASSLGLSTSFTAFGDKLPMYRCDVTDAAGLKIQGKGKGLGDQSIASALFEAIEHYCYVSCKPENLLRLKLGEHPLDGEIVDGSPSFSLLSRRQAPPLTRIIFEKINALGIEIAAPAFLFNPEFKSTSARESEFLRISGLRRYATNSGTASGTTIEDAQLHAIME
;
A
#
# COMPACT_ATOMS: atom_id res chain seq x y z
N MET A 1 -3.62 9.78 35.16
CA MET A 1 -3.66 10.55 33.91
C MET A 1 -2.66 9.88 32.97
N LEU A 2 -3.14 9.09 32.02
CA LEU A 2 -2.29 8.62 30.92
C LEU A 2 -2.01 9.85 30.06
N ASN A 3 -0.72 10.17 29.86
CA ASN A 3 -0.31 11.23 28.94
C ASN A 3 -1.03 11.02 27.61
N GLU A 4 -1.73 12.04 27.13
CA GLU A 4 -2.20 12.07 25.75
C GLU A 4 -0.96 12.01 24.86
N THR A 5 -0.67 10.83 24.31
CA THR A 5 0.33 10.70 23.26
C THR A 5 -0.25 11.40 22.03
N THR A 6 0.17 12.64 21.80
CA THR A 6 -0.13 13.33 20.54
C THR A 6 0.43 12.47 19.41
N PRO A 7 -0.40 11.96 18.50
CA PRO A 7 0.10 11.24 17.33
C PRO A 7 0.99 12.16 16.50
N GLU A 8 2.02 11.59 15.87
CA GLU A 8 2.84 12.29 14.88
C GLU A 8 2.03 12.46 13.58
N ARG A 9 1.07 13.38 13.62
CA ARG A 9 0.13 13.69 12.53
C ARG A 9 -0.01 15.19 12.35
N SER A 10 -0.11 15.60 11.09
CA SER A 10 -0.23 17.02 10.71
C SER A 10 -1.58 17.65 11.08
N HIS A 11 -2.62 16.82 11.30
CA HIS A 11 -3.99 17.27 11.55
C HIS A 11 -4.64 16.54 12.73
N SER A 12 -5.67 17.15 13.30
CA SER A 12 -6.54 16.49 14.28
C SER A 12 -7.34 15.37 13.64
N PHE A 13 -7.73 14.35 14.43
CA PHE A 13 -8.49 13.22 13.91
C PHE A 13 -9.78 13.61 13.21
N SER A 14 -10.54 14.57 13.76
CA SER A 14 -11.80 15.02 13.14
C SER A 14 -11.55 15.66 11.77
N LYS A 15 -10.48 16.44 11.59
CA LYS A 15 -10.07 16.98 10.28
C LYS A 15 -9.62 15.87 9.33
N SER A 16 -8.88 14.88 9.83
CA SER A 16 -8.46 13.73 9.02
C SER A 16 -9.67 12.93 8.54
N ILE A 17 -10.68 12.71 9.39
CA ILE A 17 -11.93 12.02 9.02
C ILE A 17 -12.65 12.79 7.92
N GLU A 18 -12.81 14.11 8.06
CA GLU A 18 -13.43 14.95 7.04
C GLU A 18 -12.69 14.84 5.69
N ALA A 19 -11.36 14.99 5.71
CA ALA A 19 -10.53 14.86 4.52
C ALA A 19 -10.65 13.47 3.87
N GLY A 20 -10.62 12.41 4.68
CA GLY A 20 -10.77 11.03 4.20
C GLY A 20 -12.14 10.77 3.58
N LEU A 21 -13.21 11.32 4.16
CA LEU A 21 -14.57 11.20 3.60
C LEU A 21 -14.71 11.96 2.28
N LEU A 22 -14.08 13.13 2.16
CA LEU A 22 -14.03 13.88 0.90
C LEU A 22 -13.30 13.09 -0.19
N VAL A 23 -12.17 12.46 0.14
CA VAL A 23 -11.44 11.58 -0.79
C VAL A 23 -12.27 10.36 -1.17
N ALA A 24 -12.90 9.69 -0.20
CA ALA A 24 -13.78 8.56 -0.50
C ALA A 24 -14.92 8.96 -1.44
N SER A 25 -15.55 10.11 -1.19
CA SER A 25 -16.61 10.64 -2.05
C SER A 25 -16.09 10.99 -3.45
N SER A 26 -14.89 11.56 -3.59
CA SER A 26 -14.32 11.91 -4.90
C SER A 26 -13.94 10.67 -5.73
N LEU A 27 -13.61 9.57 -5.05
CA LEU A 27 -13.42 8.25 -5.65
C LEU A 27 -14.74 7.52 -5.96
N GLY A 28 -15.89 8.14 -5.68
CA GLY A 28 -17.22 7.53 -5.89
C GLY A 28 -17.56 6.44 -4.88
N LEU A 29 -16.96 6.45 -3.70
CA LEU A 29 -17.17 5.46 -2.65
C LEU A 29 -18.28 5.87 -1.69
N SER A 30 -19.14 4.92 -1.37
CA SER A 30 -20.03 5.00 -0.20
C SER A 30 -19.32 4.42 1.02
N THR A 31 -19.35 5.13 2.15
CA THR A 31 -18.69 4.73 3.40
C THR A 31 -19.73 4.37 4.47
N SER A 32 -19.43 3.35 5.27
CA SER A 32 -20.21 3.02 6.47
C SER A 32 -19.31 2.55 7.60
N PHE A 33 -19.73 2.78 8.84
CA PHE A 33 -18.93 2.47 10.02
C PHE A 33 -19.67 1.53 10.96
N THR A 34 -18.94 0.58 11.53
CA THR A 34 -19.44 -0.32 12.59
C THR A 34 -18.49 -0.26 13.77
N ALA A 35 -19.00 0.09 14.95
CA ALA A 35 -18.25 0.06 16.20
C ALA A 35 -18.31 -1.34 16.84
N PHE A 36 -17.19 -1.79 17.42
CA PHE A 36 -17.05 -3.04 18.14
C PHE A 36 -16.43 -2.82 19.51
N GLY A 37 -16.98 -3.48 20.53
CA GLY A 37 -16.47 -3.44 21.90
C GLY A 37 -16.94 -2.21 22.68
N ASP A 38 -17.28 -2.42 23.95
CA ASP A 38 -17.93 -1.38 24.77
C ASP A 38 -16.93 -0.46 25.48
N LYS A 39 -15.73 -0.95 25.79
CA LYS A 39 -14.71 -0.23 26.59
C LYS A 39 -13.54 0.31 25.77
N LEU A 40 -13.19 -0.39 24.70
CA LEU A 40 -12.14 -0.02 23.76
C LEU A 40 -12.73 -0.15 22.35
N PRO A 41 -13.44 0.89 21.88
CA PRO A 41 -14.14 0.81 20.62
C PRO A 41 -13.13 0.64 19.48
N MET A 42 -13.24 -0.46 18.75
CA MET A 42 -12.62 -0.64 17.44
C MET A 42 -13.64 -0.30 16.37
N TYR A 43 -13.21 0.34 15.29
CA TYR A 43 -14.11 0.65 14.19
C TYR A 43 -13.73 -0.16 12.96
N ARG A 44 -14.75 -0.71 12.29
CA ARG A 44 -14.63 -1.16 10.92
C ARG A 44 -15.23 -0.08 10.02
N CYS A 45 -14.49 0.30 8.98
CA CYS A 45 -15.02 1.07 7.87
C CYS A 45 -15.23 0.12 6.70
N ASP A 46 -16.43 0.11 6.13
CA ASP A 46 -16.74 -0.55 4.87
C ASP A 46 -16.87 0.54 3.79
N VAL A 47 -16.10 0.43 2.71
CA VAL A 47 -16.25 1.26 1.51
C VAL A 47 -16.80 0.42 0.36
N THR A 48 -17.68 1.00 -0.45
CA THR A 48 -18.28 0.33 -1.61
C THR A 48 -18.31 1.27 -2.81
N ASP A 49 -17.79 0.82 -3.95
CA ASP A 49 -17.85 1.58 -5.21
C ASP A 49 -19.15 1.34 -5.99
N ALA A 50 -19.32 2.05 -7.11
CA ALA A 50 -20.49 1.91 -7.97
C ALA A 50 -20.57 0.55 -8.70
N ALA A 51 -19.45 -0.17 -8.82
CA ALA A 51 -19.40 -1.52 -9.38
C ALA A 51 -19.73 -2.61 -8.34
N GLY A 52 -19.92 -2.23 -7.07
CA GLY A 52 -20.20 -3.13 -5.96
C GLY A 52 -18.96 -3.76 -5.34
N LEU A 53 -17.75 -3.31 -5.68
CA LEU A 53 -16.54 -3.73 -4.98
C LEU A 53 -16.60 -3.20 -3.54
N LYS A 54 -16.54 -4.12 -2.59
CA LYS A 54 -16.59 -3.83 -1.16
C LYS A 54 -15.25 -4.11 -0.51
N ILE A 55 -14.70 -3.11 0.17
CA ILE A 55 -13.41 -3.17 0.86
C ILE A 55 -13.59 -2.75 2.32
N GLN A 56 -12.76 -3.29 3.21
CA GLN A 56 -12.82 -3.05 4.64
C GLN A 56 -11.49 -2.55 5.19
N GLY A 57 -11.56 -1.60 6.13
CA GLY A 57 -10.47 -1.19 7.00
C GLY A 57 -10.86 -1.33 8.47
N LYS A 58 -9.88 -1.54 9.35
CA LYS A 58 -10.08 -1.88 10.76
C LYS A 58 -9.22 -0.99 11.65
N GLY A 59 -9.84 0.07 12.13
CA GLY A 59 -9.15 1.06 12.93
C GLY A 59 -9.11 0.73 14.42
N LYS A 60 -7.95 1.06 15.00
CA LYS A 60 -7.66 0.96 16.42
C LYS A 60 -7.25 2.33 16.93
N GLY A 61 -7.39 2.55 18.24
CA GLY A 61 -7.03 3.81 18.89
C GLY A 61 -8.14 4.30 19.81
N LEU A 62 -7.91 5.44 20.45
CA LEU A 62 -8.87 6.05 21.35
C LEU A 62 -9.77 7.05 20.60
N GLY A 63 -11.09 6.93 20.77
CA GLY A 63 -12.06 7.85 20.17
C GLY A 63 -11.93 7.95 18.65
N ASP A 64 -11.96 9.18 18.13
CA ASP A 64 -11.90 9.50 16.69
C ASP A 64 -10.68 8.91 15.97
N GLN A 65 -9.58 8.60 16.69
CA GLN A 65 -8.42 7.93 16.09
C GLN A 65 -8.80 6.60 15.44
N SER A 66 -9.65 5.82 16.10
CA SER A 66 -10.08 4.52 15.60
C SER A 66 -10.95 4.65 14.35
N ILE A 67 -11.74 5.72 14.23
CA ILE A 67 -12.55 6.00 13.04
C ILE A 67 -11.64 6.41 11.88
N ALA A 68 -10.73 7.36 12.12
CA ALA A 68 -9.75 7.81 11.13
C ALA A 68 -8.91 6.62 10.63
N SER A 69 -8.36 5.82 11.55
CA SER A 69 -7.56 4.63 11.22
C SER A 69 -8.35 3.65 10.34
N ALA A 70 -9.63 3.38 10.66
CA ALA A 70 -10.45 2.47 9.87
C ALA A 70 -10.73 3.00 8.45
N LEU A 71 -10.99 4.30 8.33
CA LEU A 71 -11.30 4.95 7.07
C LEU A 71 -10.09 4.98 6.13
N PHE A 72 -8.93 5.42 6.64
CA PHE A 72 -7.70 5.51 5.85
C PHE A 72 -7.24 4.12 5.38
N GLU A 73 -7.29 3.10 6.23
CA GLU A 73 -6.99 1.72 5.84
C GLU A 73 -7.96 1.21 4.76
N ALA A 74 -9.26 1.51 4.86
CA ALA A 74 -10.23 1.09 3.85
C ALA A 74 -9.99 1.77 2.48
N ILE A 75 -9.65 3.05 2.48
CA ILE A 75 -9.30 3.81 1.26
C ILE A 75 -8.02 3.26 0.64
N GLU A 76 -7.00 2.99 1.46
CA GLU A 76 -5.73 2.42 1.02
C GLU A 76 -5.94 1.05 0.35
N HIS A 77 -6.65 0.14 1.03
CA HIS A 77 -7.04 -1.16 0.47
C HIS A 77 -7.84 -1.03 -0.82
N TYR A 78 -8.71 -0.04 -0.94
CA TYR A 78 -9.44 0.21 -2.18
C TYR A 78 -8.48 0.64 -3.30
N CYS A 79 -7.59 1.59 -3.04
CA CYS A 79 -6.59 2.03 -4.00
C CYS A 79 -5.68 0.88 -4.45
N TYR A 80 -5.30 -0.04 -3.56
CA TYR A 80 -4.51 -1.22 -3.93
C TYR A 80 -5.18 -2.14 -4.96
N VAL A 81 -6.49 -2.31 -4.84
CA VAL A 81 -7.26 -3.21 -5.71
C VAL A 81 -7.66 -2.50 -7.01
N SER A 82 -8.00 -1.22 -6.92
CA SER A 82 -8.66 -0.46 -7.99
C SER A 82 -7.70 0.41 -8.79
N CYS A 83 -6.64 0.95 -8.17
CA CYS A 83 -5.69 1.81 -8.87
C CYS A 83 -4.65 0.98 -9.61
N LYS A 84 -4.55 1.21 -10.92
CA LYS A 84 -3.46 0.64 -11.73
C LYS A 84 -2.29 1.62 -11.69
N PRO A 85 -1.06 1.17 -11.43
CA PRO A 85 0.10 2.06 -11.52
C PRO A 85 0.20 2.65 -12.93
N GLU A 86 0.40 3.96 -13.04
CA GLU A 86 0.46 4.66 -14.34
C GLU A 86 1.83 4.53 -15.02
N ASN A 87 2.89 4.19 -14.27
CA ASN A 87 4.27 4.11 -14.74
C ASN A 87 4.82 2.68 -14.67
N LEU A 88 4.34 1.82 -15.55
CA LEU A 88 4.78 0.43 -15.63
C LEU A 88 5.87 0.23 -16.67
N LEU A 89 6.98 -0.36 -16.23
CA LEU A 89 8.03 -0.86 -17.10
C LEU A 89 8.00 -2.39 -17.15
N ARG A 90 8.53 -2.98 -18.22
CA ARG A 90 8.76 -4.43 -18.29
C ARG A 90 10.23 -4.69 -18.55
N LEU A 91 10.95 -5.03 -17.49
CA LEU A 91 12.40 -5.20 -17.51
C LEU A 91 12.80 -6.52 -16.85
N LYS A 92 13.80 -7.19 -17.40
CA LYS A 92 14.49 -8.30 -16.75
C LYS A 92 15.36 -7.76 -15.62
N LEU A 93 15.57 -8.58 -14.59
CA LEU A 93 16.54 -8.25 -13.55
C LEU A 93 17.95 -8.14 -14.15
N GLY A 94 18.64 -7.04 -13.84
CA GLY A 94 19.93 -6.63 -14.42
C GLY A 94 19.82 -5.60 -15.55
N GLU A 95 18.63 -5.26 -16.03
CA GLU A 95 18.46 -4.23 -17.07
C GLU A 95 18.35 -2.81 -16.51
N HIS A 96 17.99 -2.64 -15.23
CA HIS A 96 17.96 -1.33 -14.57
C HIS A 96 19.26 -1.09 -13.78
N PRO A 97 19.88 0.10 -13.84
CA PRO A 97 21.17 0.38 -13.20
C PRO A 97 21.19 0.12 -11.68
N LEU A 98 20.05 0.32 -11.02
CA LEU A 98 19.89 0.14 -9.57
C LEU A 98 19.32 -1.23 -9.16
N ASP A 99 19.30 -2.23 -10.07
CA ASP A 99 18.82 -3.57 -9.73
C ASP A 99 19.63 -4.26 -8.61
N GLY A 100 20.88 -3.84 -8.42
CA GLY A 100 21.70 -4.30 -7.29
C GLY A 100 21.06 -4.02 -5.94
N GLU A 101 20.46 -2.84 -5.74
CA GLU A 101 19.82 -2.47 -4.46
C GLU A 101 18.62 -3.37 -4.12
N ILE A 102 17.85 -3.78 -5.14
CA ILE A 102 16.70 -4.70 -4.98
C ILE A 102 17.19 -6.10 -4.63
N VAL A 103 18.28 -6.56 -5.27
CA VAL A 103 18.85 -7.89 -5.01
C VAL A 103 19.48 -7.97 -3.63
N ASP A 104 20.22 -6.94 -3.23
CA ASP A 104 20.89 -6.87 -1.93
C ASP A 104 19.89 -6.77 -0.78
N GLY A 105 18.78 -6.04 -0.99
CA GLY A 105 17.69 -5.90 -0.01
C GLY A 105 16.81 -7.13 0.15
N SER A 106 16.99 -8.19 -0.66
CA SER A 106 16.15 -9.39 -0.60
C SER A 106 16.95 -10.65 -0.93
N PRO A 107 17.38 -11.45 0.06
CA PRO A 107 18.29 -12.58 -0.13
C PRO A 107 17.86 -13.59 -1.21
N SER A 108 16.56 -13.73 -1.44
CA SER A 108 15.98 -14.66 -2.43
C SER A 108 15.87 -14.09 -3.85
N PHE A 109 16.17 -12.80 -4.06
CA PHE A 109 16.17 -12.16 -5.38
C PHE A 109 17.43 -12.48 -6.18
N SER A 110 18.47 -13.00 -5.53
CA SER A 110 19.58 -13.70 -6.22
C SER A 110 19.10 -14.90 -7.06
N LEU A 111 17.89 -15.43 -6.81
CA LEU A 111 17.28 -16.47 -7.65
C LEU A 111 16.65 -15.90 -8.93
N LEU A 112 16.25 -14.62 -8.92
CA LEU A 112 15.71 -13.90 -10.07
C LEU A 112 16.78 -13.54 -11.10
N SER A 113 18.03 -13.39 -10.68
CA SER A 113 19.17 -13.08 -11.57
C SER A 113 19.64 -14.30 -12.37
N ARG A 114 19.00 -15.47 -12.22
CA ARG A 114 19.23 -16.64 -13.07
C ARG A 114 18.64 -16.39 -14.47
N ARG A 115 19.41 -16.71 -15.51
CA ARG A 115 19.24 -16.40 -16.95
C ARG A 115 17.91 -16.80 -17.64
N GLN A 116 16.89 -17.24 -16.90
CA GLN A 116 15.59 -17.67 -17.46
C GLN A 116 14.38 -16.88 -16.98
N ALA A 117 14.55 -15.92 -16.04
CA ALA A 117 13.43 -15.07 -15.63
C ALA A 117 12.89 -14.26 -16.83
N PRO A 118 11.55 -14.21 -17.04
CA PRO A 118 10.97 -13.29 -18.00
C PRO A 118 11.13 -11.84 -17.53
N PRO A 119 10.96 -10.85 -18.43
CA PRO A 119 10.75 -9.48 -18.01
C PRO A 119 9.59 -9.40 -17.00
N LEU A 120 9.84 -8.73 -15.88
CA LEU A 120 8.86 -8.50 -14.83
C LEU A 120 8.24 -7.13 -15.04
N THR A 121 6.96 -7.00 -14.72
CA THR A 121 6.28 -5.72 -14.59
C THR A 121 6.85 -5.00 -13.37
N ARG A 122 7.25 -3.74 -13.55
CA ARG A 122 7.91 -2.94 -12.53
C ARG A 122 7.24 -1.60 -12.34
N ILE A 123 7.24 -1.12 -11.11
CA ILE A 123 6.79 0.20 -10.70
C ILE A 123 8.03 1.06 -10.48
N ILE A 124 8.00 2.28 -10.99
CA ILE A 124 9.05 3.28 -10.78
C ILE A 124 8.75 4.01 -9.46
N PHE A 125 9.74 4.05 -8.58
CA PHE A 125 9.72 4.78 -7.32
C PHE A 125 10.86 5.80 -7.30
N GLU A 126 10.66 6.90 -6.57
CA GLU A 126 11.72 7.88 -6.31
C GLU A 126 12.32 7.64 -4.93
N LYS A 127 13.65 7.78 -4.80
CA LYS A 127 14.33 7.63 -3.51
C LYS A 127 14.06 8.84 -2.62
N ILE A 128 13.56 8.58 -1.41
CA ILE A 128 13.28 9.62 -0.40
C ILE A 128 14.52 10.46 -0.06
N ASN A 129 15.70 9.82 0.00
CA ASN A 129 16.96 10.48 0.37
C ASN A 129 17.79 11.00 -0.82
N ALA A 130 17.31 10.85 -2.04
CA ALA A 130 18.02 11.24 -3.25
C ALA A 130 17.03 11.63 -4.35
N LEU A 131 16.52 12.87 -4.27
CA LEU A 131 15.56 13.41 -5.22
C LEU A 131 16.06 13.28 -6.66
N GLY A 132 15.18 12.86 -7.57
CA GLY A 132 15.46 12.60 -8.97
C GLY A 132 16.13 11.26 -9.25
N ILE A 133 16.42 10.44 -8.23
CA ILE A 133 16.93 9.09 -8.40
C ILE A 133 15.77 8.10 -8.35
N GLU A 134 15.54 7.42 -9.47
CA GLU A 134 14.47 6.45 -9.62
C GLU A 134 14.97 5.01 -9.45
N ILE A 135 14.16 4.17 -8.81
CA ILE A 135 14.33 2.72 -8.72
C ILE A 135 13.11 2.05 -9.36
N ALA A 136 13.35 1.09 -10.25
CA ALA A 136 12.28 0.28 -10.85
C ALA A 136 12.20 -1.09 -10.17
N ALA A 137 11.22 -1.30 -9.29
CA ALA A 137 11.06 -2.52 -8.51
C ALA A 137 9.89 -3.40 -9.02
N PRO A 138 9.98 -4.74 -8.96
CA PRO A 138 8.91 -5.62 -9.42
C PRO A 138 7.57 -5.33 -8.72
N ALA A 139 6.51 -5.14 -9.51
CA ALA A 139 5.20 -4.72 -9.02
C ALA A 139 4.58 -5.70 -8.02
N PHE A 140 4.87 -6.99 -8.15
CA PHE A 140 4.35 -8.02 -7.26
C PHE A 140 4.86 -7.91 -5.82
N LEU A 141 5.97 -7.20 -5.57
CA LEU A 141 6.52 -7.06 -4.22
C LEU A 141 5.64 -6.21 -3.31
N PHE A 142 4.97 -5.20 -3.87
CA PHE A 142 4.25 -4.16 -3.13
C PHE A 142 2.73 -4.32 -3.17
N ASN A 143 2.25 -5.37 -3.84
CA ASN A 143 0.82 -5.63 -3.97
C ASN A 143 0.56 -7.14 -3.93
N PRO A 144 0.07 -7.69 -2.81
CA PRO A 144 -0.34 -9.08 -2.68
C PRO A 144 -1.38 -9.52 -3.72
N GLU A 145 -2.22 -8.60 -4.16
CA GLU A 145 -3.27 -8.81 -5.17
C GLU A 145 -2.78 -8.58 -6.60
N PHE A 146 -1.48 -8.37 -6.82
CA PHE A 146 -0.92 -8.11 -8.13
C PHE A 146 -1.23 -9.24 -9.13
N LYS A 147 -1.87 -8.86 -10.24
CA LYS A 147 -2.19 -9.74 -11.37
C LYS A 147 -1.45 -9.24 -12.60
N SER A 148 -0.39 -9.96 -12.99
CA SER A 148 0.31 -9.67 -14.24
C SER A 148 -0.60 -9.91 -15.44
N THR A 149 -0.56 -8.98 -16.40
CA THR A 149 -1.21 -9.13 -17.71
C THR A 149 -0.48 -10.10 -18.64
N SER A 150 0.71 -10.58 -18.25
CA SER A 150 1.54 -11.48 -19.02
C SER A 150 1.49 -12.89 -18.48
N ALA A 151 1.01 -13.83 -19.29
CA ALA A 151 0.95 -15.25 -18.95
C ALA A 151 2.32 -15.82 -18.53
N ARG A 152 3.40 -15.41 -19.21
CA ARG A 152 4.76 -15.88 -18.90
C ARG A 152 5.28 -15.40 -17.53
N GLU A 153 4.92 -14.18 -17.14
CA GLU A 153 5.30 -13.63 -15.84
C GLU A 153 4.46 -14.27 -14.74
N SER A 154 3.14 -14.39 -14.97
CA SER A 154 2.23 -15.06 -14.05
C SER A 154 2.67 -16.50 -13.75
N GLU A 155 3.03 -17.26 -14.78
CA GLU A 155 3.52 -18.63 -14.63
C GLU A 155 4.87 -18.67 -13.89
N PHE A 156 5.80 -17.78 -14.25
CA PHE A 156 7.09 -17.69 -13.58
C PHE A 156 6.95 -17.40 -12.08
N LEU A 157 6.12 -16.43 -11.69
CA LEU A 157 5.86 -16.09 -10.28
C LEU A 157 5.22 -17.26 -9.53
N ARG A 158 4.39 -18.06 -10.20
CA ARG A 158 3.75 -19.26 -9.64
C ARG A 158 4.77 -20.37 -9.38
N ILE A 159 5.58 -20.75 -10.38
CA ILE A 159 6.53 -21.88 -10.26
C ILE A 159 7.75 -21.57 -9.40
N SER A 160 8.20 -20.31 -9.38
CA SER A 160 9.34 -19.87 -8.56
C SER A 160 9.00 -19.73 -7.07
N GLY A 161 7.70 -19.65 -6.75
CA GLY A 161 7.22 -19.38 -5.40
C GLY A 161 7.55 -17.96 -4.91
N LEU A 162 7.89 -17.03 -5.81
CA LEU A 162 8.25 -15.65 -5.45
C LEU A 162 7.07 -14.84 -4.92
N ARG A 163 5.83 -15.25 -5.20
CA ARG A 163 4.62 -14.62 -4.66
C ARG A 163 4.60 -14.55 -3.13
N ARG A 164 5.34 -15.42 -2.43
CA ARG A 164 5.47 -15.37 -0.96
C ARG A 164 6.14 -14.10 -0.43
N TYR A 165 6.84 -13.36 -1.29
CA TYR A 165 7.46 -12.08 -0.97
C TYR A 165 6.56 -10.88 -1.29
N ALA A 166 5.36 -11.11 -1.83
CA ALA A 166 4.39 -10.05 -2.00
C ALA A 166 3.88 -9.60 -0.63
N THR A 167 3.99 -8.31 -0.36
CA THR A 167 3.58 -7.70 0.91
C THR A 167 2.93 -6.35 0.66
N ASN A 168 2.07 -5.93 1.58
CA ASN A 168 1.58 -4.56 1.67
C ASN A 168 2.37 -3.74 2.71
N SER A 169 3.28 -4.37 3.47
CA SER A 169 4.15 -3.69 4.43
C SER A 169 4.95 -2.57 3.75
N GLY A 170 5.03 -1.44 4.44
CA GLY A 170 5.64 -0.23 3.93
C GLY A 170 4.70 0.60 3.07
N THR A 171 3.39 0.39 3.20
CA THR A 171 2.40 1.22 2.51
C THR A 171 1.46 1.83 3.49
N ALA A 172 1.25 3.12 3.30
CA ALA A 172 0.42 3.89 4.19
C ALA A 172 -0.28 5.00 3.43
N SER A 173 -1.40 5.39 4.01
CA SER A 173 -2.13 6.60 3.70
C SER A 173 -1.99 7.63 4.83
N GLY A 174 -2.11 8.90 4.47
CA GLY A 174 -1.99 10.03 5.38
C GLY A 174 -2.73 11.24 4.84
N THR A 175 -2.92 12.27 5.68
CA THR A 175 -3.53 13.52 5.20
C THR A 175 -2.57 14.34 4.34
N THR A 176 -1.26 14.11 4.50
CA THR A 176 -0.20 14.65 3.66
C THR A 176 0.73 13.51 3.20
N ILE A 177 1.61 13.81 2.26
CA ILE A 177 2.61 12.84 1.80
C ILE A 177 3.61 12.50 2.90
N GLU A 178 3.96 13.45 3.76
CA GLU A 178 4.87 13.27 4.89
C GLU A 178 4.25 12.34 5.95
N ASP A 179 2.96 12.52 6.26
CA ASP A 179 2.22 11.64 7.18
C ASP A 179 2.24 10.18 6.66
N ALA A 180 2.05 10.01 5.35
CA ALA A 180 2.04 8.70 4.68
C ALA A 180 3.45 8.09 4.65
N GLN A 181 4.48 8.86 4.29
CA GLN A 181 5.87 8.40 4.26
C GLN A 181 6.37 7.98 5.64
N LEU A 182 6.12 8.78 6.67
CA LEU A 182 6.51 8.46 8.05
C LEU A 182 5.83 7.19 8.52
N HIS A 183 4.53 7.03 8.24
CA HIS A 183 3.78 5.85 8.60
C HIS A 183 4.30 4.60 7.87
N ALA A 184 4.51 4.69 6.56
CA ALA A 184 5.06 3.60 5.75
C ALA A 184 6.44 3.13 6.25
N ILE A 185 7.31 4.05 6.67
CA ILE A 185 8.64 3.69 7.21
C ILE A 185 8.55 2.94 8.55
N MET A 186 7.49 3.18 9.32
CA MET A 186 7.31 2.67 10.69
C MET A 186 6.41 1.43 10.80
N GLU A 187 5.89 0.93 9.67
CA GLU A 187 5.03 -0.25 9.58
C GLU A 187 5.82 -1.57 9.64
#